data_AF-A0A953P2N5-F1
#
_entry.id   AF-A0A953P2N5-F1
#
_cell.length_a   1.000
_cell.length_b   1.000
_cell.length_c   1.000
_cell.angle_alpha   90.00
_cell.angle_beta   90.00
_cell.angle_gamma   90.00
#
_symmetry.space_group_name_H-M   'P 1'
#
loop_
_entity.id
_entity.type
_entity.pdbx_description
1 polymer ?
#
loop_
_entity_poly.entity_id
_entity_poly.type
_entity_poly.pdbx_seq_one_letter_code
_entity_poly.pdbx_strand_id
1 'polypeptide(L)'
;MAQKERQLEGWQVSVPATSANLGCAFDCAGLALQLYLRVSFFPAGPHGLTIEYQGRNPDRVPVDQSNLLLRSMQFASSRLGSPAPRGQILMQNDIPVGAGLGSSAAAVVAGLLLAIRHSGREVPQEQILGWADQIEGHADNAAAACCGGLVFAMAGGGRVTAFKTSFPESLKLVLVIPDVMISTQEARS
;
A
#
# COMPACT_ATOMS: atom_id res chain seq x y z
N MET A 1 29.57 -28.90 -16.00
CA MET A 1 29.43 -27.79 -15.03
C MET A 1 27.95 -27.47 -14.92
N ALA A 2 27.30 -27.92 -13.85
CA ALA A 2 25.88 -27.63 -13.64
C ALA A 2 25.74 -26.19 -13.16
N GLN A 3 25.09 -25.34 -13.95
CA GLN A 3 24.62 -24.04 -13.49
C GLN A 3 23.62 -24.30 -12.36
N LYS A 4 24.06 -23.99 -11.13
CA LYS A 4 23.20 -23.93 -9.97
C LYS A 4 22.22 -22.78 -10.23
N GLU A 5 20.98 -23.10 -10.59
CA GLU A 5 19.89 -22.13 -10.62
C GLU A 5 19.86 -21.45 -9.25
N ARG A 6 20.28 -20.19 -9.23
CA ARG A 6 20.18 -19.35 -8.05
C ARG A 6 18.69 -19.06 -7.91
N GLN A 7 17.99 -19.79 -7.03
CA GLN A 7 16.68 -19.37 -6.58
C GLN A 7 16.83 -17.93 -6.09
N LEU A 8 16.27 -16.98 -6.83
CA LEU A 8 16.26 -15.59 -6.44
C LEU A 8 15.37 -15.51 -5.20
N GLU A 9 15.96 -15.22 -4.04
CA GLU A 9 15.21 -15.00 -2.81
C GLU A 9 14.28 -13.81 -3.00
N GLY A 10 13.03 -14.08 -3.35
CA GLY A 10 11.97 -13.09 -3.37
C GLY A 10 11.58 -12.71 -1.95
N TRP A 11 10.98 -11.54 -1.77
CA TRP A 11 10.40 -11.14 -0.50
C TRP A 11 8.94 -10.75 -0.67
N GLN A 12 8.19 -10.91 0.41
CA GLN A 12 6.77 -10.62 0.46
C GLN A 12 6.49 -9.52 1.48
N VAL A 13 5.59 -8.61 1.12
CA VAL A 13 4.95 -7.67 2.05
C VAL A 13 3.48 -8.01 2.18
N SER A 14 2.94 -7.87 3.39
CA SER A 14 1.50 -7.99 3.68
C SER A 14 1.02 -6.68 4.27
N VAL A 15 0.10 -6.01 3.58
CA VAL A 15 -0.42 -4.69 3.97
C VAL A 15 -1.93 -4.79 4.21
N PRO A 16 -2.44 -4.37 5.37
CA PRO A 16 -3.86 -4.47 5.68
C PRO A 16 -4.69 -3.45 4.90
N ALA A 17 -5.95 -3.80 4.65
CA ALA A 17 -7.01 -2.86 4.32
C ALA A 17 -7.22 -1.87 5.47
N THR A 18 -7.87 -0.76 5.17
CA THR A 18 -8.14 0.27 6.18
C THR A 18 -9.52 0.88 6.04
N SER A 19 -10.06 1.37 7.15
CA SER A 19 -11.21 2.27 7.18
C SER A 19 -10.75 3.63 7.69
N ALA A 20 -11.05 4.70 6.95
CA ALA A 20 -10.71 6.08 7.30
C ALA A 20 -11.91 6.84 7.86
N ASN A 21 -11.69 8.11 8.25
CA ASN A 21 -12.65 9.10 8.77
C ASN A 21 -13.32 8.77 10.11
N LEU A 22 -13.69 7.50 10.34
CA LEU A 22 -14.17 6.94 11.62
C LEU A 22 -15.18 7.85 12.36
N GLY A 23 -16.13 8.41 11.61
CA GLY A 23 -17.09 9.40 12.13
C GLY A 23 -16.56 10.83 12.01
N CYS A 24 -16.30 11.49 13.15
CA CYS A 24 -15.88 12.90 13.18
C CYS A 24 -14.40 13.13 12.89
N ALA A 25 -13.60 12.06 12.74
CA ALA A 25 -12.16 12.12 12.53
C ALA A 25 -11.80 12.19 11.03
N PHE A 26 -12.51 13.04 10.29
CA PHE A 26 -12.33 13.23 8.85
C PHE A 26 -10.88 13.60 8.51
N ASP A 27 -10.30 12.92 7.52
CA ASP A 27 -8.91 13.05 7.04
C ASP A 27 -7.81 12.96 8.11
N CYS A 28 -8.12 12.48 9.33
CA CYS A 28 -7.16 12.44 10.42
C CYS A 28 -7.08 11.12 11.18
N ALA A 29 -7.98 10.15 10.92
CA ALA A 29 -7.89 8.83 11.55
C ALA A 29 -8.15 7.67 10.57
N GLY A 30 -7.37 6.60 10.73
CA GLY A 30 -7.52 5.35 10.01
C GLY A 30 -7.42 4.14 10.94
N LEU A 31 -8.11 3.06 10.57
CA LEU A 31 -8.10 1.79 11.30
C LEU A 31 -7.75 0.65 10.34
N ALA A 32 -6.70 -0.09 10.67
CA ALA A 32 -6.32 -1.29 9.93
C ALA A 32 -7.30 -2.45 10.18
N LEU A 33 -7.59 -3.20 9.12
CA LEU A 33 -8.55 -4.30 9.11
C LEU A 33 -7.85 -5.62 8.80
N GLN A 34 -8.48 -6.74 9.14
CA GLN A 34 -7.96 -8.09 8.87
C GLN A 34 -8.27 -8.60 7.45
N LEU A 35 -8.13 -7.72 6.46
CA LEU A 35 -8.14 -8.04 5.03
C LEU A 35 -6.81 -7.54 4.47
N TYR A 36 -6.18 -8.25 3.54
CA TYR A 36 -4.79 -7.97 3.20
C TYR A 36 -4.56 -7.92 1.70
N LEU A 37 -3.66 -7.02 1.31
CA LEU A 37 -2.91 -7.08 0.08
C LEU A 37 -1.57 -7.74 0.37
N ARG A 38 -1.31 -8.89 -0.26
CA ARG A 38 -0.04 -9.60 -0.20
C ARG A 38 0.69 -9.42 -1.53
N VAL A 39 1.93 -8.98 -1.49
CA VAL A 39 2.73 -8.73 -2.69
C VAL A 39 4.08 -9.39 -2.56
N SER A 40 4.33 -10.36 -3.42
CA SER A 40 5.63 -11.01 -3.55
C SER A 40 6.40 -10.37 -4.71
N PHE A 41 7.64 -9.99 -4.46
CA PHE A 41 8.55 -9.45 -5.48
C PHE A 41 9.74 -10.39 -5.65
N PHE A 42 10.00 -10.78 -6.90
CA PHE A 42 11.10 -11.62 -7.32
C PHE A 42 12.01 -10.80 -8.25
N PRO A 43 13.09 -10.19 -7.74
CA PRO A 43 13.99 -9.39 -8.57
C PRO A 43 14.64 -10.26 -9.63
N ALA A 44 14.51 -9.90 -10.91
CA ALA A 44 14.98 -10.75 -12.01
C ALA A 44 15.27 -9.97 -13.29
N GLY A 45 16.30 -10.45 -14.01
CA GLY A 45 16.56 -10.12 -15.41
C GLY A 45 16.86 -8.64 -15.73
N PRO A 46 17.11 -8.33 -17.01
CA PRO A 46 17.35 -6.96 -17.47
C PRO A 46 16.06 -6.19 -17.80
N HIS A 47 14.90 -6.85 -17.84
CA HIS A 47 13.63 -6.27 -18.26
C HIS A 47 12.92 -5.51 -17.13
N GLY A 48 11.87 -4.75 -17.47
CA GLY A 48 11.07 -4.01 -16.47
C GLY A 48 10.28 -4.92 -15.51
N LEU A 49 9.47 -4.32 -14.65
CA LEU A 49 8.56 -5.05 -13.78
C LEU A 49 7.38 -5.64 -14.56
N THR A 50 7.01 -6.87 -14.21
CA THR A 50 5.79 -7.55 -14.66
C THR A 50 4.89 -7.85 -13.47
N ILE A 51 3.58 -7.82 -13.67
CA ILE A 51 2.59 -8.11 -12.62
C ILE A 51 1.76 -9.33 -13.02
N GLU A 52 1.60 -10.24 -12.07
CA GLU A 52 0.50 -11.18 -12.02
C GLU A 52 -0.44 -10.77 -10.88
N TYR A 53 -1.73 -10.62 -11.18
CA TYR A 53 -2.74 -10.20 -10.21
C TYR A 53 -3.75 -11.32 -9.97
N GLN A 54 -4.00 -11.63 -8.70
CA GLN A 54 -5.03 -12.54 -8.24
C GLN A 54 -5.79 -11.88 -7.09
N GLY A 55 -7.12 -11.78 -7.18
CA GLY A 55 -7.89 -11.18 -6.10
C GLY A 55 -9.18 -10.52 -6.55
N ARG A 56 -9.72 -9.69 -5.67
CA ARG A 56 -10.97 -8.95 -5.90
C ARG A 56 -10.82 -7.94 -7.05
N ASN A 57 -11.87 -7.79 -7.85
CA ASN A 57 -11.97 -6.75 -8.89
C ASN A 57 -10.76 -6.66 -9.86
N PRO A 58 -10.35 -7.76 -10.52
CA PRO A 58 -9.16 -7.77 -11.40
C PRO A 58 -9.24 -6.75 -12.53
N ASP A 59 -10.44 -6.51 -13.09
CA ASP A 59 -10.65 -5.54 -14.17
C ASP A 59 -10.37 -4.08 -13.77
N ARG A 60 -10.20 -3.81 -12.47
CA ARG A 60 -9.93 -2.47 -11.93
C ARG A 60 -8.46 -2.27 -11.55
N VAL A 61 -7.63 -3.31 -11.63
CA VAL A 61 -6.22 -3.24 -11.27
C VAL A 61 -5.40 -3.38 -12.55
N PRO A 62 -4.85 -2.28 -13.09
CA PRO A 62 -4.02 -2.36 -14.27
C PRO A 62 -2.79 -3.22 -13.96
N VAL A 63 -2.35 -4.04 -14.90
CA VAL A 63 -1.13 -4.87 -14.79
C VAL A 63 0.03 -4.31 -15.61
N ASP A 64 -0.10 -3.08 -16.07
CA ASP A 64 0.90 -2.32 -16.80
C ASP A 64 1.58 -1.25 -15.92
N GLN A 65 2.38 -0.37 -16.52
CA GLN A 65 3.13 0.69 -15.82
C GLN A 65 2.26 1.74 -15.12
N SER A 66 0.95 1.80 -15.40
CA SER A 66 0.03 2.68 -14.67
C SER A 66 -0.34 2.14 -13.29
N ASN A 67 -0.04 0.88 -12.98
CA ASN A 67 -0.29 0.27 -11.68
C ASN A 67 0.36 1.06 -10.54
N LEU A 68 -0.47 1.43 -9.55
CA LEU A 68 -0.08 2.29 -8.44
C LEU A 68 1.05 1.71 -7.60
N LEU A 69 1.12 0.38 -7.44
CA LEU A 69 2.22 -0.29 -6.74
C LEU A 69 3.55 -0.08 -7.50
N LEU A 70 3.56 -0.25 -8.83
CA LEU A 70 4.78 -0.03 -9.63
C LEU A 70 5.22 1.42 -9.57
N ARG A 71 4.27 2.35 -9.71
CA ARG A 71 4.54 3.79 -9.62
C ARG A 71 5.13 4.15 -8.25
N SER A 72 4.61 3.55 -7.18
CA SER A 72 5.12 3.75 -5.81
C SER A 72 6.52 3.17 -5.63
N MET A 73 6.79 1.98 -6.20
CA MET A 73 8.14 1.40 -6.21
C MET A 73 9.14 2.29 -6.95
N GLN A 74 8.78 2.76 -8.16
CA GLN A 74 9.62 3.65 -8.97
C GLN A 74 9.87 4.99 -8.26
N PHE A 75 8.83 5.57 -7.65
CA PHE A 75 8.92 6.79 -6.87
C PHE A 75 9.91 6.65 -5.71
N ALA A 76 9.77 5.61 -4.88
CA ALA A 76 10.67 5.37 -3.76
C ALA A 76 12.11 5.09 -4.23
N SER A 77 12.31 4.25 -5.24
CA SER A 77 13.64 3.99 -5.80
C SER A 77 14.33 5.26 -6.29
N SER A 78 13.58 6.16 -6.92
CA SER A 78 14.08 7.47 -7.37
C SER A 78 14.49 8.36 -6.19
N ARG A 79 13.64 8.44 -5.15
CA ARG A 79 13.96 9.18 -3.90
C ARG A 79 15.18 8.62 -3.17
N LEU A 80 15.40 7.32 -3.27
CA LEU A 80 16.51 6.60 -2.66
C LEU A 80 17.79 6.58 -3.52
N GLY A 81 17.77 7.19 -4.71
CA GLY A 81 18.88 7.14 -5.66
C GLY A 81 19.29 5.72 -6.03
N SER A 82 18.34 4.78 -6.03
CA SER A 82 18.57 3.36 -6.29
C SER A 82 18.10 2.99 -7.69
N PRO A 83 18.71 1.97 -8.33
CA PRO A 83 18.25 1.51 -9.64
C PRO A 83 16.75 1.17 -9.63
N ALA A 84 16.10 1.43 -10.76
CA ALA A 84 14.69 1.06 -10.93
C ALA A 84 14.54 -0.48 -10.76
N PRO A 85 13.56 -0.93 -9.94
CA PRO A 85 13.37 -2.34 -9.69
C PRO A 85 12.96 -3.07 -10.97
N ARG A 86 13.38 -4.33 -11.08
CA ARG A 86 13.19 -5.21 -12.24
C ARG A 86 12.87 -6.62 -11.77
N GLY A 87 11.96 -7.31 -12.47
CA GLY A 87 11.57 -8.67 -12.12
C GLY A 87 10.05 -8.89 -12.15
N GLN A 88 9.61 -9.86 -11.36
CA GLN A 88 8.21 -10.30 -11.33
C GLN A 88 7.56 -9.93 -10.01
N ILE A 89 6.31 -9.47 -10.08
CA ILE A 89 5.45 -9.18 -8.94
C ILE A 89 4.23 -10.09 -9.00
N LEU A 90 3.92 -10.75 -7.90
CA LEU A 90 2.66 -11.46 -7.68
C LEU A 90 1.85 -10.70 -6.64
N MET A 91 0.68 -10.21 -7.03
CA MET A 91 -0.27 -9.53 -6.16
C MET A 91 -1.42 -10.49 -5.81
N GLN A 92 -1.64 -10.69 -4.51
CA GLN A 92 -2.77 -11.42 -3.95
C GLN A 92 -3.61 -10.44 -3.11
N ASN A 93 -4.75 -10.01 -3.63
CA ASN A 93 -5.53 -8.92 -3.05
C ASN A 93 -6.92 -9.37 -2.55
N ASP A 94 -7.07 -9.44 -1.24
CA ASP A 94 -8.35 -9.73 -0.60
C ASP A 94 -9.20 -8.47 -0.38
N ILE A 95 -8.63 -7.28 -0.61
CA ILE A 95 -9.26 -5.98 -0.36
C ILE A 95 -10.16 -5.59 -1.54
N PRO A 96 -11.46 -5.38 -1.35
CA PRO A 96 -12.36 -4.90 -2.40
C PRO A 96 -11.93 -3.53 -2.95
N VAL A 97 -11.70 -3.45 -4.26
CA VAL A 97 -11.14 -2.27 -4.92
C VAL A 97 -12.24 -1.24 -5.18
N GLY A 98 -12.04 -0.03 -4.65
CA GLY A 98 -12.99 1.08 -4.74
C GLY A 98 -14.09 1.05 -3.66
N ALA A 99 -13.98 0.19 -2.64
CA ALA A 99 -15.03 0.01 -1.62
C ALA A 99 -14.86 0.92 -0.39
N GLY A 100 -14.00 1.95 -0.47
CA GLY A 100 -13.60 2.74 0.69
C GLY A 100 -12.73 1.99 1.70
N LEU A 101 -12.19 0.82 1.34
CA LEU A 101 -11.38 -0.04 2.23
C LEU A 101 -9.87 0.14 2.08
N GLY A 102 -9.44 1.30 1.59
CA GLY A 102 -8.02 1.65 1.54
C GLY A 102 -7.15 0.76 0.63
N SER A 103 -7.71 0.10 -0.38
CA SER A 103 -6.94 -0.76 -1.31
C SER A 103 -5.83 0.01 -2.04
N SER A 104 -6.08 1.29 -2.36
CA SER A 104 -5.10 2.17 -3.01
C SER A 104 -3.92 2.44 -2.08
N ALA A 105 -4.22 2.91 -0.85
CA ALA A 105 -3.22 3.15 0.17
C ALA A 105 -2.40 1.89 0.51
N ALA A 106 -3.04 0.70 0.55
CA ALA A 106 -2.34 -0.56 0.74
C ALA A 106 -1.34 -0.85 -0.40
N ALA A 107 -1.71 -0.59 -1.66
CA ALA A 107 -0.83 -0.75 -2.82
C ALA A 107 0.34 0.24 -2.81
N VAL A 108 0.09 1.49 -2.41
CA VAL A 108 1.15 2.51 -2.23
C VAL A 108 2.14 2.08 -1.18
N VAL A 109 1.67 1.76 0.04
CA VAL A 109 2.53 1.31 1.14
C VAL A 109 3.30 0.04 0.75
N ALA A 110 2.67 -0.93 0.10
CA ALA A 110 3.35 -2.13 -0.40
C ALA A 110 4.49 -1.77 -1.36
N GLY A 111 4.23 -0.91 -2.35
CA GLY A 111 5.24 -0.49 -3.32
C GLY A 111 6.41 0.27 -2.69
N LEU A 112 6.13 1.18 -1.75
CA LEU A 112 7.16 1.89 -0.99
C LEU A 112 8.04 0.91 -0.20
N LEU A 113 7.42 0.00 0.57
CA LEU A 113 8.14 -0.99 1.38
C LEU A 113 8.99 -1.95 0.54
N LEU A 114 8.47 -2.40 -0.61
CA LEU A 114 9.22 -3.26 -1.52
C LEU A 114 10.44 -2.55 -2.09
N ALA A 115 10.33 -1.28 -2.49
CA ALA A 115 11.46 -0.51 -3.02
C ALA A 115 12.48 -0.17 -1.94
N ILE A 116 12.05 0.16 -0.72
CA ILE A 116 12.93 0.37 0.43
C ILE A 116 13.72 -0.92 0.69
N ARG A 117 13.04 -2.06 0.80
CA ARG A 117 13.68 -3.36 0.98
C ARG A 117 14.65 -3.69 -0.15
N HIS A 118 14.26 -3.42 -1.41
CA HIS A 118 15.11 -3.64 -2.58
C HIS A 118 16.38 -2.80 -2.56
N SER A 119 16.30 -1.55 -2.09
CA SER A 119 17.43 -0.64 -2.03
C SER A 119 18.45 -1.00 -0.95
N GLY A 120 18.06 -1.82 0.04
CA GLY A 120 18.88 -2.12 1.22
C GLY A 120 19.06 -0.93 2.16
N ARG A 121 18.31 0.16 1.99
CA ARG A 121 18.35 1.35 2.84
C ARG A 121 17.30 1.28 3.94
N GLU A 122 17.57 1.96 5.04
CA GLU A 122 16.59 2.20 6.10
C GLU A 122 15.91 3.55 5.88
N VAL A 123 14.58 3.56 6.03
CA VAL A 123 13.76 4.77 5.90
C VAL A 123 12.85 4.88 7.11
N PRO A 124 12.89 6.00 7.86
CA PRO A 124 12.00 6.19 9.00
C PRO A 124 10.53 6.17 8.57
N GLN A 125 9.66 5.64 9.43
CA GLN A 125 8.22 5.54 9.16
C GLN A 125 7.59 6.87 8.74
N GLU A 126 7.94 7.97 9.40
CA GLU A 126 7.48 9.34 9.06
C GLU A 126 7.77 9.71 7.59
N GLN A 127 8.93 9.30 7.08
CA GLN A 127 9.32 9.54 5.70
C GLN A 127 8.52 8.66 4.71
N ILE A 128 8.23 7.41 5.09
CA ILE A 128 7.36 6.52 4.31
C ILE A 128 5.96 7.12 4.20
N LEU A 129 5.41 7.63 5.30
CA LEU A 129 4.10 8.28 5.33
C LEU A 129 4.09 9.56 4.52
N GLY A 130 5.15 10.38 4.60
CA GLY A 130 5.29 11.57 3.75
C GLY A 130 5.37 11.25 2.25
N TRP A 131 5.94 10.11 1.87
CA TRP A 131 5.91 9.64 0.49
C TRP A 131 4.55 9.12 0.07
N ALA A 132 3.84 8.41 0.95
CA ALA A 132 2.49 7.94 0.67
C ALA A 132 1.51 9.11 0.49
N ASP A 133 1.59 10.13 1.36
CA ASP A 133 0.80 11.36 1.28
C ASP A 133 1.08 12.14 0.00
N GLN A 134 2.33 12.22 -0.47
CA GLN A 134 2.65 12.82 -1.78
C GLN A 134 2.03 12.08 -2.97
N ILE A 135 1.73 10.79 -2.84
CA ILE A 135 1.16 9.95 -3.90
C ILE A 135 -0.38 10.00 -3.88
N GLU A 136 -0.98 9.89 -2.70
CA GLU A 136 -2.45 9.79 -2.51
C GLU A 136 -3.12 11.14 -2.20
N GLY A 137 -2.39 12.09 -1.63
CA GLY A 137 -2.89 13.39 -1.18
C GLY A 137 -3.54 13.38 0.21
N HIS A 138 -3.57 12.24 0.90
CA HIS A 138 -4.00 12.12 2.29
C HIS A 138 -3.28 10.97 3.01
N ALA A 139 -3.13 11.12 4.32
CA ALA A 139 -2.26 10.26 5.13
C ALA A 139 -3.00 9.20 5.97
N ASP A 140 -4.30 9.34 6.20
CA ASP A 140 -5.08 8.52 7.14
C ASP A 140 -5.08 7.01 6.81
N ASN A 141 -5.48 6.64 5.60
CA ASN A 141 -5.47 5.26 5.13
C ASN A 141 -4.03 4.72 5.07
N ALA A 142 -3.08 5.51 4.56
CA ALA A 142 -1.69 5.09 4.44
C ALA A 142 -1.03 4.88 5.80
N ALA A 143 -1.34 5.71 6.80
CA ALA A 143 -0.84 5.59 8.15
C ALA A 143 -1.35 4.35 8.85
N ALA A 144 -2.65 4.06 8.75
CA ALA A 144 -3.21 2.82 9.27
C ALA A 144 -2.67 1.58 8.55
N ALA A 145 -2.48 1.65 7.23
CA ALA A 145 -1.91 0.55 6.44
C ALA A 145 -0.44 0.28 6.79
N CYS A 146 0.34 1.34 7.04
CA CYS A 146 1.77 1.23 7.37
C CYS A 146 2.01 0.83 8.83
N CYS A 147 1.25 1.38 9.78
CA CYS A 147 1.52 1.21 11.22
C CYS A 147 0.67 0.10 11.86
N GLY A 148 -0.44 -0.28 11.22
CA GLY A 148 -1.46 -1.17 11.78
C GLY A 148 -2.23 -0.56 12.96
N GLY A 149 -3.37 -1.17 13.32
CA GLY A 149 -4.23 -0.73 14.43
C GLY A 149 -4.97 0.58 14.14
N LEU A 150 -5.38 1.28 15.20
CA LEU A 150 -5.99 2.61 15.13
C LEU A 150 -4.90 3.68 15.11
N VAL A 151 -4.91 4.53 14.09
CA VAL A 151 -3.87 5.53 13.86
C VAL A 151 -4.51 6.88 13.57
N PHE A 152 -4.02 7.91 14.26
CA PHE A 152 -4.30 9.30 13.92
C PHE A 152 -3.14 9.86 13.13
N ALA A 153 -3.39 10.47 11.97
CA ALA A 153 -2.36 11.02 11.10
C ALA A 153 -2.70 12.45 10.72
N MET A 154 -1.69 13.32 10.68
CA MET A 154 -1.84 14.69 10.22
C MET A 154 -0.67 15.08 9.33
N ALA A 155 -0.99 15.68 8.18
CA ALA A 155 -0.03 16.33 7.31
C ALA A 155 0.10 17.82 7.67
N GLY A 156 1.32 18.31 7.83
CA GLY A 156 1.59 19.70 8.17
C GLY A 156 3.08 20.05 8.04
N GLY A 157 3.38 21.24 7.52
CA GLY A 157 4.76 21.71 7.38
C GLY A 157 5.64 20.81 6.50
N GLY A 158 5.05 20.13 5.51
CA GLY A 158 5.75 19.19 4.62
C GLY A 158 6.11 17.85 5.26
N ARG A 159 5.53 17.52 6.42
CA ARG A 159 5.73 16.25 7.13
C ARG A 159 4.40 15.62 7.47
N VAL A 160 4.42 14.30 7.64
CA VAL A 160 3.29 13.52 8.16
C VAL A 160 3.68 12.96 9.51
N THR A 161 2.88 13.27 10.53
CA THR A 161 3.02 12.70 11.87
C THR A 161 1.89 11.71 12.09
N ALA A 162 2.22 10.53 12.65
CA ALA A 162 1.24 9.52 12.99
C ALA A 162 1.35 9.09 14.46
N PHE A 163 0.21 8.96 15.11
CA PHE A 163 0.07 8.48 16.48
C PHE A 163 -0.81 7.24 16.49
N LYS A 164 -0.24 6.10 16.89
CA LYS A 164 -0.95 4.83 17.02
C LYS A 164 -1.47 4.67 18.44
N THR A 165 -2.72 4.25 18.57
CA THR A 165 -3.36 3.97 19.86
C THR A 165 -4.07 2.61 19.87
N SER A 166 -4.47 2.15 21.05
CA SER A 166 -5.24 0.92 21.18
C SER A 166 -6.66 1.09 20.66
N PHE A 167 -7.16 0.04 20.01
CA PHE A 167 -8.58 -0.08 19.67
C PHE A 167 -9.26 -0.90 20.77
N PRO A 168 -10.43 -0.48 21.32
CA PRO A 168 -11.09 -1.21 22.39
C PRO A 168 -11.48 -2.64 22.00
N GLU A 169 -11.03 -3.64 22.76
CA GLU A 169 -11.25 -5.07 22.45
C GLU A 169 -12.72 -5.50 22.47
N SER A 170 -13.55 -4.77 23.22
CA SER A 170 -14.99 -4.97 23.33
C SER A 170 -15.74 -4.57 22.06
N LEU A 171 -15.14 -3.77 21.19
CA LEU A 171 -15.75 -3.34 19.93
C LEU A 171 -15.48 -4.35 18.83
N LYS A 172 -16.52 -4.65 18.05
CA LYS A 172 -16.44 -5.46 16.83
C LYS A 172 -16.81 -4.59 15.63
N LEU A 173 -16.11 -4.80 14.53
CA LEU A 173 -16.38 -4.10 13.27
C LEU A 173 -17.19 -5.02 12.37
N VAL A 174 -18.24 -4.47 11.77
CA VAL A 174 -19.02 -5.11 10.71
C VAL A 174 -18.86 -4.26 9.46
N LEU A 175 -18.37 -4.86 8.38
CA LEU A 175 -18.23 -4.21 7.08
C LEU A 175 -19.45 -4.56 6.23
N VAL A 176 -20.17 -3.55 5.77
CA VAL A 176 -21.26 -3.70 4.80
C VAL A 176 -20.76 -3.09 3.48
N ILE A 177 -20.51 -3.95 2.50
CA ILE A 177 -19.94 -3.55 1.21
C ILE A 177 -21.04 -3.71 0.16
N PRO A 178 -21.62 -2.62 -0.35
CA PRO A 178 -22.62 -2.71 -1.41
C PRO A 178 -21.95 -3.16 -2.72
N ASP A 179 -22.72 -3.84 -3.58
CA ASP A 179 -22.28 -4.17 -4.94
C ASP A 179 -22.24 -2.93 -5.85
N VAL A 180 -22.89 -1.84 -5.43
CA VAL A 180 -22.88 -0.53 -6.10
C VAL A 180 -21.69 0.28 -5.59
N MET A 181 -20.85 0.73 -6.52
CA MET A 181 -19.59 1.38 -6.20
C MET A 181 -19.61 2.80 -6.78
N ILE A 182 -19.46 3.80 -5.91
CA ILE A 182 -19.36 5.22 -6.26
C ILE A 182 -17.88 5.58 -6.28
N SER A 183 -17.42 6.35 -7.27
CA SER A 183 -16.01 6.75 -7.32
C SER A 183 -15.67 7.71 -6.18
N THR A 184 -14.40 7.71 -5.73
CA THR A 184 -13.93 8.61 -4.67
C THR A 184 -14.07 10.09 -5.06
N GLN A 185 -14.05 10.40 -6.35
CA GLN A 185 -14.27 11.76 -6.87
C GLN A 185 -15.74 12.16 -6.75
N GLU A 186 -16.68 11.29 -7.13
CA GLU A 186 -18.12 11.55 -7.00
C GLU A 186 -18.58 11.63 -5.54
N ALA A 187 -17.93 10.91 -4.62
CA ALA A 187 -18.24 10.98 -3.19
C ALA A 187 -17.74 12.28 -2.52
N ARG A 188 -16.83 13.02 -3.15
CA ARG A 188 -16.24 14.28 -2.65
C ARG A 188 -16.86 15.53 -3.27
N SER A 189 -17.80 15.38 -4.21
CA SER A 189 -18.51 16.45 -4.93
C SER A 189 -19.95 16.61 -4.44
#